data_AF-A0A662ME84-F1
#
_entry.id   AF-A0A662ME84-F1
#
_cell.length_a   1.000
_cell.length_b   1.000
_cell.length_c   1.000
_cell.angle_alpha   90.00
_cell.angle_beta   90.00
_cell.angle_gamma   90.00
#
_symmetry.space_group_name_H-M   'P 1'
#
loop_
_entity.id
_entity.type
_entity.pdbx_description
1 polymer ?
#
loop_
_entity_poly.entity_id
_entity_poly.type
_entity_poly.pdbx_seq_one_letter_code
_entity_poly.pdbx_strand_id
1 'polypeptide(L)'
;LVLQEIGVDFIDESEVLTPADEERHIWKWDFTVPFINGARDLGEALRRIEEGSSLIRVKGEPGTGNVAEAVRHMRILREQVFRAKALYENGDESELLKMARELRVSYELLNETAKLGRLPVVYFAAGGIATPADAAFMMKLGADGVFVGSGIFKSQDPQERAEAIVLATTYYDDPEVVMEAQMMIDEKKSMLGMDVKKLDLRMQERGGL
;
A
#
# COMPACT_ATOMS: atom_id res chain seq x y z
N LEU A 1 -2.51 -21.17 7.68
CA LEU A 1 -2.35 -22.12 8.81
C LEU A 1 -0.88 -22.39 9.09
N VAL A 2 -0.12 -22.94 8.13
CA VAL A 2 1.32 -23.26 8.33
C VAL A 2 2.15 -22.07 8.82
N LEU A 3 2.03 -20.89 8.21
CA LEU A 3 2.79 -19.70 8.64
C LEU A 3 2.45 -19.26 10.08
N GLN A 4 1.18 -19.37 10.49
CA GLN A 4 0.77 -19.08 11.86
C GLN A 4 1.40 -20.06 12.85
N GLU A 5 1.43 -21.36 12.53
CA GLU A 5 2.05 -22.38 13.39
C GLU A 5 3.57 -22.20 13.51
N ILE A 6 4.23 -21.63 12.50
CA ILE A 6 5.64 -21.26 12.56
C ILE A 6 5.87 -20.09 13.55
N GLY A 7 4.82 -19.31 13.86
CA GLY A 7 4.89 -18.18 14.78
C GLY A 7 5.38 -16.89 14.13
N VAL A 8 5.03 -16.65 12.85
CA VAL A 8 5.30 -15.36 12.21
C VAL A 8 4.43 -14.26 12.82
N ASP A 9 4.94 -13.03 12.85
CA ASP A 9 4.20 -11.89 13.41
C ASP A 9 3.11 -11.35 12.48
N PHE A 10 3.29 -11.47 11.17
CA PHE A 10 2.34 -11.02 10.14
C PHE A 10 2.34 -11.99 8.95
N ILE A 11 1.18 -12.12 8.29
CA ILE A 11 1.06 -12.81 6.99
C ILE A 11 0.63 -11.78 5.93
N ASP A 12 1.39 -11.67 4.83
CA ASP A 12 0.98 -10.90 3.65
C ASP A 12 0.30 -11.84 2.64
N GLU A 13 -1.00 -11.67 2.43
CA GLU A 13 -1.75 -12.32 1.35
C GLU A 13 -1.45 -11.57 0.04
N SER A 14 -0.28 -11.87 -0.51
CA SER A 14 0.36 -11.05 -1.53
C SER A 14 -0.04 -11.42 -2.97
N GLU A 15 -0.50 -10.43 -3.73
CA GLU A 15 -0.76 -10.49 -5.17
C GLU A 15 0.48 -10.71 -6.04
N VAL A 16 1.67 -10.54 -5.44
CA VAL A 16 2.97 -10.76 -6.08
C VAL A 16 3.20 -12.26 -6.33
N LEU A 17 2.63 -13.11 -5.48
CA LEU A 17 2.63 -14.55 -5.67
C LEU A 17 1.54 -14.95 -6.66
N THR A 18 1.67 -16.14 -7.25
CA THR A 18 0.60 -16.69 -8.09
C THR A 18 -0.62 -16.99 -7.21
N PRO A 19 -1.82 -16.46 -7.55
CA PRO A 19 -3.03 -16.74 -6.79
C PRO A 19 -3.31 -18.25 -6.72
N ALA A 20 -3.65 -18.73 -5.52
CA ALA A 20 -4.11 -20.11 -5.34
C ALA A 20 -5.62 -20.25 -5.59
N ASP A 21 -6.37 -19.16 -5.41
CA ASP A 21 -7.79 -19.01 -5.71
C ASP A 21 -7.96 -17.65 -6.40
N GLU A 22 -8.66 -17.62 -7.54
CA GLU A 22 -8.89 -16.39 -8.32
C GLU A 22 -10.18 -15.68 -7.92
N GLU A 23 -11.08 -16.36 -7.20
CA GLU A 23 -12.41 -15.86 -6.85
C GLU A 23 -12.49 -15.43 -5.38
N ARG A 24 -11.67 -16.00 -4.49
CA ARG A 24 -11.79 -15.79 -3.05
C ARG A 24 -10.45 -15.49 -2.39
N HIS A 25 -10.50 -14.54 -1.48
CA HIS A 25 -9.44 -14.29 -0.52
C HIS A 25 -9.59 -15.17 0.72
N ILE A 26 -8.52 -15.25 1.50
CA ILE A 26 -8.54 -15.93 2.80
C ILE A 26 -9.54 -15.22 3.72
N TRP A 27 -10.39 -15.98 4.41
CA TRP A 27 -11.19 -15.48 5.52
C TRP A 27 -10.30 -15.34 6.76
N LYS A 28 -9.83 -14.11 7.01
CA LYS A 28 -8.73 -13.84 7.95
C LYS A 28 -9.18 -13.87 9.41
N TRP A 29 -10.49 -13.77 9.67
CA TRP A 29 -11.08 -13.87 11.01
C TRP A 29 -10.88 -15.23 11.69
N ASP A 30 -10.60 -16.29 10.93
CA ASP A 30 -10.27 -17.61 11.50
C ASP A 30 -8.84 -17.69 12.06
N PHE A 31 -8.07 -16.60 11.99
CA PHE A 31 -6.67 -16.53 12.37
C PHE A 31 -6.45 -15.59 13.56
N THR A 32 -5.38 -15.86 14.29
CA THR A 32 -4.89 -15.00 15.38
C THR A 32 -3.74 -14.11 14.94
N VAL A 33 -2.95 -14.57 13.96
CA VAL A 33 -1.90 -13.77 13.33
C VAL A 33 -2.53 -12.69 12.43
N PRO A 34 -2.10 -11.42 12.52
CA PRO A 34 -2.62 -10.35 11.68
C PRO A 34 -2.23 -10.52 10.22
N PHE A 35 -3.13 -10.07 9.34
CA PHE A 35 -2.94 -10.12 7.89
C PHE A 35 -2.68 -8.75 7.29
N ILE A 36 -1.84 -8.74 6.26
CA ILE A 36 -1.57 -7.62 5.37
C ILE A 36 -2.16 -7.95 3.99
N ASN A 37 -2.85 -6.99 3.37
CA ASN A 37 -3.34 -7.13 2.00
C ASN A 37 -2.97 -5.92 1.13
N GLY A 38 -2.78 -6.18 -0.16
CA GLY A 38 -2.65 -5.16 -1.20
C GLY A 38 -4.01 -4.60 -1.65
N ALA A 39 -4.11 -3.29 -1.86
CA ALA A 39 -5.29 -2.65 -2.47
C ALA A 39 -4.91 -1.55 -3.49
N ARG A 40 -5.72 -1.38 -4.54
CA ARG A 40 -5.53 -0.31 -5.55
C ARG A 40 -6.39 0.92 -5.32
N ASP A 41 -7.49 0.74 -4.59
CA ASP A 41 -8.51 1.74 -4.35
C ASP A 41 -9.19 1.46 -3.00
N LEU A 42 -10.11 2.35 -2.61
CA LEU A 42 -10.85 2.24 -1.36
C LEU A 42 -11.76 1.00 -1.33
N GLY A 43 -12.36 0.63 -2.45
CA GLY A 43 -13.23 -0.53 -2.53
C GLY A 43 -12.49 -1.82 -2.22
N GLU A 44 -11.35 -2.05 -2.87
CA GLU A 44 -10.45 -3.17 -2.56
C GLU A 44 -10.01 -3.14 -1.10
N ALA A 45 -9.55 -1.99 -0.60
CA ALA A 45 -9.07 -1.89 0.79
C ALA A 45 -10.14 -2.29 1.80
N LEU A 46 -11.37 -1.75 1.66
CA LEU A 46 -12.46 -2.03 2.59
C LEU A 46 -12.95 -3.48 2.49
N ARG A 47 -12.98 -4.11 1.30
CA ARG A 47 -13.30 -5.54 1.20
C ARG A 47 -12.25 -6.41 1.89
N ARG A 48 -10.96 -6.09 1.76
CA ARG A 48 -9.90 -6.83 2.48
C ARG A 48 -9.99 -6.64 4.00
N ILE A 49 -10.34 -5.44 4.47
CA ILE A 49 -10.61 -5.19 5.90
C ILE A 49 -11.83 -5.98 6.39
N GLU A 50 -12.91 -6.02 5.60
CA GLU A 50 -14.12 -6.80 5.92
C GLU A 50 -13.81 -8.30 6.03
N GLU A 51 -12.88 -8.81 5.22
CA GLU A 51 -12.36 -10.18 5.31
C GLU A 51 -11.40 -10.41 6.49
N GLY A 52 -11.02 -9.37 7.25
CA GLY A 52 -10.20 -9.44 8.46
C GLY A 52 -8.76 -8.94 8.31
N SER A 53 -8.43 -8.18 7.26
CA SER A 53 -7.10 -7.58 7.11
C SER A 53 -6.86 -6.51 8.17
N SER A 54 -5.70 -6.59 8.85
CA SER A 54 -5.32 -5.67 9.93
C SER A 54 -4.40 -4.54 9.45
N LEU A 55 -3.91 -4.63 8.22
CA LEU A 55 -3.05 -3.62 7.58
C LEU A 55 -3.26 -3.68 6.07
N ILE A 56 -3.44 -2.50 5.46
CA ILE A 56 -3.49 -2.37 4.01
C ILE A 56 -2.20 -1.75 3.51
N ARG A 57 -1.65 -2.33 2.43
CA ARG A 57 -0.64 -1.66 1.62
C ARG A 57 -1.22 -1.34 0.25
N VAL A 58 -0.86 -0.21 -0.35
CA VAL A 58 -1.22 -0.03 -1.77
C VAL A 58 -0.50 -1.06 -2.62
N LYS A 59 -1.15 -1.56 -3.66
CA LYS A 59 -0.44 -2.24 -4.73
C LYS A 59 0.43 -1.19 -5.44
N GLY A 60 1.64 -1.56 -5.81
CA GLY A 60 2.43 -0.84 -6.80
C GLY A 60 2.81 -1.83 -7.88
N GLU A 61 3.77 -1.51 -8.74
CA GLU A 61 4.37 -2.52 -9.63
C GLU A 61 5.69 -3.00 -9.02
N PRO A 62 5.70 -4.11 -8.27
CA PRO A 62 6.88 -4.57 -7.55
C PRO A 62 7.97 -5.00 -8.53
N GLY A 63 9.24 -4.82 -8.15
CA GLY A 63 10.35 -5.25 -9.00
C GLY A 63 10.67 -4.34 -10.18
N THR A 64 9.95 -3.22 -10.38
CA THR A 64 10.20 -2.27 -11.47
C THR A 64 11.08 -1.08 -11.09
N GLY A 65 11.19 -0.76 -9.79
CA GLY A 65 11.82 0.48 -9.35
C GLY A 65 11.08 1.74 -9.79
N ASN A 66 9.79 1.62 -10.15
CA ASN A 66 8.95 2.71 -10.61
C ASN A 66 7.79 2.94 -9.65
N VAL A 67 7.86 4.02 -8.87
CA VAL A 67 6.86 4.38 -7.85
C VAL A 67 5.53 4.88 -8.43
N ALA A 68 5.44 5.14 -9.74
CA ALA A 68 4.27 5.78 -10.36
C ALA A 68 2.96 5.04 -10.09
N GLU A 69 2.95 3.70 -10.13
CA GLU A 69 1.75 2.91 -9.87
C GLU A 69 1.32 2.97 -8.41
N ALA A 70 2.28 2.93 -7.47
CA ALA A 70 1.97 3.11 -6.05
C ALA A 70 1.40 4.51 -5.78
N VAL A 71 1.96 5.55 -6.40
CA VAL A 71 1.44 6.92 -6.32
C VAL A 71 0.03 7.02 -6.89
N ARG A 72 -0.24 6.36 -8.03
CA ARG A 72 -1.56 6.32 -8.67
C ARG A 72 -2.60 5.73 -7.72
N HIS A 73 -2.34 4.56 -7.15
CA HIS A 73 -3.25 3.89 -6.24
C HIS A 73 -3.46 4.68 -4.93
N MET A 74 -2.40 5.27 -4.38
CA MET A 74 -2.54 6.14 -3.21
C MET A 74 -3.46 7.34 -3.46
N ARG A 75 -3.33 7.96 -4.64
CA ARG A 75 -4.18 9.11 -5.01
C ARG A 75 -5.64 8.71 -5.19
N ILE A 76 -5.90 7.58 -5.86
CA ILE A 76 -7.27 7.06 -6.04
C ILE A 76 -7.92 6.80 -4.69
N LEU A 77 -7.24 6.07 -3.81
CA LEU A 77 -7.76 5.74 -2.48
C LEU A 77 -8.02 7.02 -1.67
N ARG A 78 -7.06 7.95 -1.64
CA ARG A 78 -7.18 9.22 -0.91
C ARG A 78 -8.32 10.09 -1.42
N GLU A 79 -8.51 10.17 -2.73
CA GLU A 79 -9.63 10.91 -3.34
C GLU A 79 -10.98 10.31 -2.94
N GLN A 80 -11.09 8.98 -2.97
CA GLN A 80 -12.30 8.27 -2.54
C GLN A 80 -12.58 8.46 -1.04
N VAL A 81 -11.56 8.41 -0.19
CA VAL A 81 -11.71 8.70 1.25
C VAL A 81 -12.15 10.15 1.47
N PHE A 82 -11.55 11.11 0.76
CA PHE A 82 -11.94 12.52 0.85
C PHE A 82 -13.40 12.73 0.41
N ARG A 83 -13.82 12.09 -0.68
CA ARG A 83 -15.21 12.13 -1.14
C ARG A 83 -16.16 11.54 -0.09
N ALA A 84 -15.84 10.37 0.46
CA ALA A 84 -16.65 9.74 1.51
C ALA A 84 -16.77 10.63 2.75
N LYS A 85 -15.64 11.21 3.20
CA LYS A 85 -15.60 12.17 4.31
C LYS A 85 -16.48 13.40 4.05
N ALA A 86 -16.39 14.00 2.86
CA ALA A 86 -17.20 15.15 2.50
C ALA A 86 -18.70 14.83 2.52
N LEU A 87 -19.11 13.66 2.02
CA LEU A 87 -20.51 13.21 2.10
C LEU A 87 -20.97 13.05 3.55
N TYR A 88 -20.13 12.48 4.41
CA TYR A 88 -20.40 12.34 5.84
C TYR A 88 -20.53 13.70 6.55
N GLU A 89 -19.59 14.63 6.33
CA GLU A 89 -19.61 15.97 6.93
C GLU A 89 -20.82 16.82 6.48
N ASN A 90 -21.30 16.61 5.26
CA ASN A 90 -22.51 17.27 4.73
C ASN A 90 -23.81 16.60 5.20
N GLY A 91 -23.75 15.45 5.86
CA GLY A 91 -24.93 14.69 6.28
C GLY A 91 -25.71 14.04 5.13
N ASP A 92 -25.08 13.82 3.97
CA ASP A 92 -25.72 13.18 2.81
C ASP A 92 -25.59 11.65 2.88
N GLU A 93 -26.36 11.05 3.78
CA GLU A 93 -26.39 9.61 3.99
C GLU A 93 -26.77 8.83 2.72
N SER A 94 -27.60 9.44 1.86
CA SER A 94 -28.11 8.81 0.64
C SER A 94 -27.02 8.61 -0.40
N GLU A 95 -26.18 9.62 -0.64
CA GLU A 95 -25.04 9.51 -1.54
C GLU A 95 -23.91 8.66 -0.92
N LEU A 96 -23.74 8.67 0.42
CA LEU A 96 -22.80 7.78 1.08
C LEU A 96 -23.20 6.30 0.92
N LEU A 97 -24.50 5.97 1.05
CA LEU A 97 -25.01 4.62 0.80
C LEU A 97 -24.87 4.20 -0.66
N LYS A 98 -25.08 5.12 -1.60
CA LYS A 98 -24.85 4.88 -3.03
C LYS A 98 -23.37 4.60 -3.31
N MET A 99 -22.45 5.37 -2.72
CA MET A 99 -21.01 5.14 -2.84
C MET A 99 -20.60 3.76 -2.29
N ALA A 100 -21.16 3.31 -1.16
CA ALA A 100 -20.91 1.97 -0.63
C ALA A 100 -21.30 0.86 -1.64
N ARG A 101 -22.44 1.03 -2.33
CA ARG A 101 -22.91 0.08 -3.35
C ARG A 101 -22.02 0.09 -4.60
N GLU A 102 -21.60 1.27 -5.05
CA GLU A 102 -20.67 1.41 -6.20
C GLU A 102 -19.32 0.75 -5.92
N LEU A 103 -18.78 0.95 -4.70
CA LEU A 103 -17.54 0.33 -4.25
C LEU A 103 -17.69 -1.15 -3.88
N ARG A 104 -18.93 -1.65 -3.75
CA ARG A 104 -19.26 -3.02 -3.30
C ARG A 104 -18.66 -3.33 -1.93
N VAL A 105 -18.91 -2.47 -0.96
CA VAL A 105 -18.40 -2.57 0.42
C VAL A 105 -19.54 -2.46 1.42
N SER A 106 -19.33 -2.92 2.65
CA SER A 106 -20.24 -2.62 3.75
C SER A 106 -20.38 -1.10 3.97
N TYR A 107 -21.63 -0.65 4.12
CA TYR A 107 -21.94 0.73 4.46
C TYR A 107 -21.33 1.14 5.80
N GLU A 108 -21.35 0.25 6.79
CA GLU A 108 -20.84 0.52 8.13
C GLU A 108 -19.34 0.85 8.09
N LEU A 109 -18.59 0.07 7.32
CA LEU A 109 -17.15 0.23 7.17
C LEU A 109 -16.79 1.49 6.35
N LEU A 110 -17.57 1.80 5.29
CA LEU A 110 -17.41 3.05 4.57
C LEU A 110 -17.74 4.26 5.45
N ASN A 111 -18.79 4.18 6.26
CA ASN A 111 -19.21 5.24 7.16
C ASN A 111 -18.16 5.49 8.26
N GLU A 112 -17.57 4.44 8.83
CA GLU A 112 -16.44 4.57 9.76
C GLU A 112 -15.24 5.24 9.08
N THR A 113 -14.88 4.80 7.88
CA THR A 113 -13.79 5.38 7.09
C THR A 113 -14.03 6.86 6.78
N ALA A 114 -15.26 7.22 6.42
CA ALA A 114 -15.67 8.60 6.15
C ALA A 114 -15.55 9.48 7.40
N LYS A 115 -16.02 8.98 8.55
CA LYS A 115 -15.92 9.65 9.84
C LYS A 115 -14.47 9.87 10.28
N LEU A 116 -13.60 8.88 10.07
CA LEU A 116 -12.18 8.97 10.41
C LEU A 116 -11.39 9.86 9.42
N GLY A 117 -11.83 9.92 8.16
CA GLY A 117 -11.08 10.57 7.09
C GLY A 117 -9.82 9.82 6.66
N ARG A 118 -9.71 8.55 7.02
CA ARG A 118 -8.63 7.60 6.70
C ARG A 118 -9.15 6.18 6.86
N LEU A 119 -8.40 5.19 6.36
CA LEU A 119 -8.73 3.78 6.62
C LEU A 119 -8.73 3.49 8.14
N PRO A 120 -9.58 2.58 8.62
CA PRO A 120 -9.64 2.17 10.04
C PRO A 120 -8.48 1.26 10.47
N VAL A 121 -7.51 1.01 9.58
CA VAL A 121 -6.31 0.21 9.82
C VAL A 121 -5.07 0.96 9.34
N VAL A 122 -3.88 0.42 9.67
CA VAL A 122 -2.59 0.95 9.20
C VAL A 122 -2.52 0.87 7.67
N TYR A 123 -1.97 1.92 7.05
CA TYR A 123 -1.94 2.10 5.60
C TYR A 123 -0.52 2.37 5.08
N PHE A 124 0.09 1.40 4.42
CA PHE A 124 1.47 1.49 3.94
C PHE A 124 1.54 1.71 2.43
N ALA A 125 2.62 2.36 1.98
CA ALA A 125 3.00 2.41 0.58
C ALA A 125 3.85 1.19 0.20
N ALA A 126 3.60 0.58 -0.97
CA ALA A 126 4.42 -0.53 -1.46
C ALA A 126 4.56 -0.51 -2.99
N GLY A 127 5.65 -1.09 -3.47
CA GLY A 127 5.92 -1.29 -4.90
C GLY A 127 6.61 -0.09 -5.57
N GLY A 128 7.74 -0.35 -6.22
CA GLY A 128 8.44 0.66 -7.02
C GLY A 128 9.29 1.67 -6.25
N ILE A 129 9.31 1.65 -4.93
CA ILE A 129 10.19 2.49 -4.10
C ILE A 129 11.64 2.01 -4.26
N ALA A 130 12.53 2.89 -4.73
CA ALA A 130 13.94 2.57 -4.97
C ALA A 130 14.91 3.59 -4.34
N THR A 131 14.43 4.76 -3.95
CA THR A 131 15.24 5.85 -3.40
C THR A 131 14.67 6.41 -2.08
N PRO A 132 15.51 7.06 -1.26
CA PRO A 132 15.07 7.84 -0.10
C PRO A 132 14.00 8.87 -0.44
N ALA A 133 14.16 9.57 -1.58
CA ALA A 133 13.17 10.54 -2.07
C ALA A 133 11.80 9.90 -2.36
N ASP A 134 11.76 8.71 -2.96
CA ASP A 134 10.51 7.98 -3.18
C ASP A 134 9.82 7.69 -1.85
N ALA A 135 10.57 7.16 -0.87
CA ALA A 135 10.02 6.80 0.44
C ALA A 135 9.44 8.03 1.15
N ALA A 136 10.18 9.13 1.21
CA ALA A 136 9.71 10.38 1.80
C ALA A 136 8.47 10.93 1.07
N PHE A 137 8.44 10.82 -0.26
CA PHE A 137 7.28 11.23 -1.05
C PHE A 137 6.03 10.42 -0.71
N MET A 138 6.15 9.10 -0.56
CA MET A 138 5.02 8.25 -0.16
C MET A 138 4.49 8.60 1.23
N MET A 139 5.36 8.92 2.18
CA MET A 139 4.95 9.40 3.51
C MET A 139 4.20 10.74 3.41
N LYS A 140 4.67 11.70 2.59
CA LYS A 140 3.96 12.97 2.33
C LYS A 140 2.58 12.77 1.69
N LEU A 141 2.37 11.69 0.95
CA LEU A 141 1.06 11.36 0.38
C LEU A 141 0.06 10.82 1.42
N GLY A 142 0.51 10.53 2.65
CA GLY A 142 -0.31 10.10 3.78
C GLY A 142 -0.22 8.61 4.10
N ALA A 143 0.87 7.94 3.69
CA ALA A 143 1.17 6.59 4.18
C ALA A 143 1.65 6.65 5.65
N ASP A 144 1.33 5.62 6.43
CA ASP A 144 1.86 5.42 7.78
C ASP A 144 3.24 4.74 7.77
N GLY A 145 3.69 4.24 6.61
CA GLY A 145 4.96 3.54 6.43
C GLY A 145 5.17 3.07 4.99
N VAL A 146 6.32 2.46 4.72
CA VAL A 146 6.71 1.97 3.39
C VAL A 146 7.18 0.51 3.43
N PHE A 147 6.86 -0.26 2.39
CA PHE A 147 7.46 -1.56 2.09
C PHE A 147 8.46 -1.42 0.94
N VAL A 148 9.71 -1.83 1.19
CA VAL A 148 10.76 -1.83 0.18
C VAL A 148 11.42 -3.20 0.12
N GLY A 149 11.37 -3.82 -1.06
CA GLY A 149 12.03 -5.10 -1.33
C GLY A 149 13.14 -4.93 -2.36
N SER A 150 12.79 -5.03 -3.65
CA SER A 150 13.75 -4.99 -4.75
C SER A 150 14.56 -3.69 -4.83
N GLY A 151 14.00 -2.56 -4.40
CA GLY A 151 14.69 -1.27 -4.39
C GLY A 151 15.99 -1.30 -3.58
N ILE A 152 16.03 -2.11 -2.52
CA ILE A 152 17.21 -2.34 -1.69
C ILE A 152 18.02 -3.52 -2.24
N PHE A 153 17.44 -4.72 -2.28
CA PHE A 153 18.22 -5.95 -2.49
C PHE A 153 18.67 -6.20 -3.94
N LYS A 154 18.14 -5.44 -4.91
CA LYS A 154 18.65 -5.46 -6.29
C LYS A 154 19.59 -4.29 -6.60
N SER A 155 19.93 -3.46 -5.61
CA SER A 155 20.95 -2.43 -5.74
C SER A 155 22.36 -3.01 -5.52
N GLN A 156 23.39 -2.24 -5.83
CA GLN A 156 24.79 -2.58 -5.55
C GLN A 156 25.30 -1.99 -4.22
N ASP A 157 24.40 -1.44 -3.41
CA ASP A 157 24.63 -0.75 -2.13
C ASP A 157 23.48 -1.02 -1.12
N PRO A 158 23.10 -2.29 -0.86
CA PRO A 158 21.88 -2.60 -0.14
C PRO A 158 21.87 -2.13 1.31
N GLN A 159 23.02 -2.15 2.01
CA GLN A 159 23.08 -1.72 3.41
C GLN A 159 22.87 -0.21 3.52
N GLU A 160 23.68 0.57 2.80
CA GLU A 160 23.62 2.03 2.80
C GLU A 160 22.25 2.51 2.31
N ARG A 161 21.68 1.83 1.31
CA ARG A 161 20.35 2.15 0.81
C ARG A 161 19.23 1.85 1.78
N ALA A 162 19.32 0.74 2.53
CA ALA A 162 18.36 0.44 3.58
C ALA A 162 18.40 1.51 4.68
N GLU A 163 19.59 1.87 5.17
CA GLU A 163 19.78 2.91 6.18
C GLU A 163 19.24 4.27 5.70
N ALA A 164 19.55 4.66 4.46
CA ALA A 164 19.08 5.89 3.85
C ALA A 164 17.56 5.95 3.71
N ILE A 165 16.92 4.85 3.28
CA ILE A 165 15.46 4.78 3.16
C ILE A 165 14.78 4.85 4.53
N VAL A 166 15.34 4.21 5.55
CA VAL A 166 14.82 4.30 6.93
C VAL A 166 14.92 5.73 7.44
N LEU A 167 16.06 6.40 7.22
CA LEU A 167 16.27 7.79 7.61
C LEU A 167 15.25 8.72 6.94
N ALA A 168 15.10 8.62 5.62
CA ALA A 168 14.16 9.45 4.86
C ALA A 168 12.69 9.16 5.17
N THR A 169 12.35 7.93 5.56
CA THR A 169 10.99 7.57 5.99
C THR A 169 10.68 8.18 7.36
N THR A 170 11.66 8.20 8.25
CA THR A 170 11.51 8.71 9.64
C THR A 170 11.38 10.23 9.65
N TYR A 171 12.16 10.93 8.81
CA TYR A 171 12.22 12.39 8.75
C TYR A 171 11.70 12.93 7.42
N TYR A 172 10.64 12.31 6.89
CA TYR A 172 10.13 12.59 5.53
C TYR A 172 9.69 14.04 5.31
N ASP A 173 9.37 14.77 6.38
CA ASP A 173 8.94 16.16 6.39
C ASP A 173 10.11 17.16 6.51
N ASP A 174 11.30 16.70 6.88
CA ASP A 174 12.53 17.49 6.92
C ASP A 174 13.31 17.37 5.60
N PRO A 175 13.31 18.42 4.75
CA PRO A 175 13.99 18.38 3.46
C PRO A 175 15.52 18.28 3.58
N GLU A 176 16.12 18.74 4.67
CA GLU A 176 17.57 18.66 4.88
C GLU A 176 17.97 17.21 5.17
N VAL A 177 17.24 16.53 6.07
CA VAL A 177 17.50 15.11 6.39
C VAL A 177 17.22 14.21 5.19
N VAL A 178 16.18 14.48 4.40
CA VAL A 178 15.91 13.72 3.17
C VAL A 178 17.02 13.93 2.13
N MET A 179 17.57 15.14 2.01
CA MET A 179 18.74 15.40 1.16
C MET A 179 19.96 14.61 1.63
N GLU A 180 20.26 14.63 2.94
CA GLU A 180 21.36 13.87 3.53
C GLU A 180 21.20 12.37 3.27
N ALA A 181 20.01 11.82 3.49
CA ALA A 181 19.69 10.44 3.17
C ALA A 181 19.91 10.11 1.68
N GLN A 182 19.48 11.00 0.77
CA GLN A 182 19.71 10.82 -0.67
C GLN A 182 21.21 10.81 -1.01
N MET A 183 22.03 11.60 -0.32
CA MET A 183 23.48 11.64 -0.51
C MET A 183 24.22 10.40 0.01
N MET A 184 23.59 9.57 0.85
CA MET A 184 24.18 8.32 1.34
C MET A 184 24.29 7.25 0.24
N ILE A 185 23.52 7.36 -0.85
CA ILE A 185 23.44 6.36 -1.91
C ILE A 185 23.97 6.87 -3.25
N ASP A 186 24.35 5.96 -4.14
CA ASP A 186 24.64 6.28 -5.53
C ASP A 186 23.48 5.80 -6.42
N GLU A 187 22.81 6.70 -7.14
CA GLU A 187 21.72 6.32 -8.03
C GLU A 187 22.17 5.39 -9.16
N LYS A 188 23.45 5.41 -9.55
CA LYS A 188 24.01 4.46 -10.54
C LYS A 188 24.04 3.03 -10.02
N LYS A 189 24.02 2.85 -8.70
CA LYS A 189 23.94 1.54 -8.03
C LYS A 189 22.50 1.09 -7.81
N SER A 190 21.51 1.92 -8.15
CA SER A 190 20.10 1.56 -8.04
C SER A 190 19.72 0.44 -9.02
N MET A 191 18.60 -0.22 -8.72
CA MET A 191 18.00 -1.14 -9.67
C MET A 191 17.57 -0.41 -10.96
N LEU A 192 17.65 -1.10 -12.10
CA LEU A 192 17.18 -0.53 -13.37
C LEU A 192 15.66 -0.37 -13.35
N GLY A 193 15.21 0.88 -13.57
CA GLY A 193 13.80 1.20 -13.75
C GLY A 193 13.23 0.49 -14.99
N MET A 194 12.12 -0.22 -14.82
CA MET A 194 11.38 -0.83 -15.92
C MET A 194 10.15 0.00 -16.26
N ASP A 195 9.89 0.17 -17.57
CA ASP A 195 8.65 0.79 -18.03
C ASP A 195 7.50 -0.20 -17.85
N VAL A 196 6.55 0.15 -16.98
CA VAL A 196 5.36 -0.65 -16.65
C VAL A 196 4.53 -0.97 -17.90
N LYS A 197 4.57 -0.12 -18.93
CA LYS A 197 3.85 -0.35 -20.19
C LYS A 197 4.40 -1.51 -21.01
N LYS A 198 5.65 -1.92 -20.76
CA LYS A 198 6.34 -2.99 -21.48
C LYS A 198 6.33 -4.33 -20.74
N LEU A 199 5.63 -4.42 -19.61
CA LEU A 199 5.48 -5.66 -18.87
C LEU A 199 4.33 -6.49 -19.44
N ASP A 200 4.61 -7.75 -19.76
CA ASP A 200 3.60 -8.73 -20.19
C ASP A 200 2.64 -9.10 -19.06
N LEU A 201 3.13 -9.00 -17.82
CA LEU A 201 2.39 -9.34 -16.61
C LEU A 201 2.56 -8.23 -15.58
N ARG A 202 1.45 -7.68 -15.12
CA ARG A 202 1.42 -6.65 -14.07
C ARG A 202 0.87 -7.21 -12.78
N MET A 203 1.68 -7.20 -11.73
CA MET A 203 1.32 -7.80 -10.45
C MET A 203 0.20 -7.00 -9.76
N GLN A 204 0.14 -5.69 -9.98
CA GLN A 204 -0.95 -4.86 -9.43
C GLN A 204 -2.34 -5.26 -9.92
N GLU A 205 -2.45 -5.89 -11.09
CA GLU A 205 -3.73 -6.30 -11.67
C GLU A 205 -4.24 -7.63 -11.09
N ARG A 206 -3.44 -8.34 -10.30
CA ARG A 206 -3.78 -9.62 -9.68
C ARG A 206 -4.51 -9.45 -8.34
N GLY A 207 -5.08 -10.56 -7.85
CA GLY A 207 -5.68 -10.65 -6.53
C GLY A 207 -7.14 -10.24 -6.47
N GLY A 208 -7.95 -10.78 -7.40
CA GLY A 208 -9.42 -10.87 -7.32
C GLY A 208 -10.19 -9.56 -7.12
N LEU A 209 -11.51 -9.70 -7.00
CA LEU A 209 -12.40 -8.64 -6.50
C LEU A 209 -12.47 -8.71 -4.97
#